data_AF-A0A8T4P6J6-F1
#
_entry.id   AF-A0A8T4P6J6-F1
#
_cell.length_a   1.000
_cell.length_b   1.000
_cell.length_c   1.000
_cell.angle_alpha   90.00
_cell.angle_beta   90.00
_cell.angle_gamma   90.00
#
_symmetry.space_group_name_H-M   'P 1'
#
loop_
_entity.id
_entity.type
_entity.pdbx_description
1 polymer ?
#
loop_
_entity_poly.entity_id
_entity_poly.type
_entity_poly.pdbx_seq_one_letter_code
_entity_poly.pdbx_strand_id
1 'polypeptide(L)' 'MHGARRVHIDKSFVLTYEVDEDNKIVRVLDYDHHDSIY' A
#
# COMPACT_ATOMS: atom_id res chain seq x y z
N MET A 1 8.50 6.78 -10.83
CA MET A 1 8.37 6.03 -9.57
C MET A 1 7.89 4.62 -9.93
N HIS A 2 8.81 3.68 -10.15
CA HIS A 2 8.50 2.30 -10.56
C HIS A 2 8.86 1.37 -9.39
N GLY A 3 7.94 1.14 -8.47
CA GLY A 3 8.23 0.33 -7.27
C GLY A 3 7.09 0.22 -6.24
N ALA A 4 6.06 1.07 -6.33
CA ALA A 4 4.90 0.98 -5.44
C ALA A 4 4.12 -0.31 -5.68
N ARG A 5 3.94 -1.09 -4.60
CA ARG A 5 3.15 -2.31 -4.56
C ARG A 5 1.85 -2.01 -3.83
N ARG A 6 0.74 -2.49 -4.36
CA ARG A 6 -0.57 -2.42 -3.69
C ARG A 6 -1.06 -3.82 -3.39
N VAL A 7 -1.65 -4.00 -2.21
CA VAL A 7 -2.32 -5.23 -1.80
C VAL A 7 -3.70 -4.89 -1.27
N HIS A 8 -4.68 -5.73 -1.62
CA HIS A 8 -6.01 -5.67 -1.02
C HIS A 8 -5.98 -6.49 0.26
N ILE A 9 -6.24 -5.82 1.39
CA ILE A 9 -6.35 -6.43 2.70
C ILE A 9 -7.83 -6.52 3.01
N ASP A 10 -8.35 -7.74 3.10
CA ASP A 10 -9.79 -8.00 3.12
C ASP A 10 -10.48 -7.49 1.83
N LYS A 11 -11.81 -7.57 1.77
CA LYS A 11 -12.61 -7.11 0.63
C LYS A 11 -12.65 -5.57 0.53
N SER A 12 -12.28 -4.87 1.60
CA SER A 12 -12.57 -3.45 1.77
C SER A 12 -11.37 -2.56 2.09
N PHE A 13 -10.16 -3.07 2.34
CA PHE A 13 -9.01 -2.19 2.60
C PHE A 13 -7.94 -2.33 1.52
N VAL A 14 -7.33 -1.20 1.16
CA VAL A 14 -6.20 -1.16 0.24
C VAL A 14 -4.99 -0.64 0.99
N LEU A 15 -3.90 -1.42 0.95
CA LEU A 15 -2.60 -1.01 1.45
C LEU A 15 -1.68 -0.78 0.25
N THR A 16 -1.14 0.43 0.15
CA THR A 16 -0.08 0.76 -0.79
C THR A 16 1.22 0.95 -0.03
N TYR A 17 2.28 0.29 -0.48
CA TYR A 17 3.58 0.35 0.16
C TYR A 17 4.72 0.29 -0.86
N GLU A 18 5.88 0.74 -0.44
CA GLU A 18 7.13 0.67 -1.18
C GLU A 18 8.15 -0.10 -0.37
N VAL A 19 8.98 -0.88 -1.05
CA VAL A 19 10.10 -1.58 -0.45
C VAL A 19 11.38 -0.94 -0.95
N ASP A 20 12.12 -0.36 -0.03
CA ASP A 20 13.47 0.15 -0.24
C ASP A 20 14.44 -0.99 0.12
N GLU A 21 14.85 -1.77 -0.89
CA GLU A 21 15.67 -2.96 -0.68
C GLU A 21 17.11 -2.64 -0.25
N ASP A 22 17.59 -1.45 -0.58
CA ASP A 22 18.92 -0.95 -0.23
C ASP A 22 18.99 -0.62 1.27
N ASN A 23 17.99 0.08 1.78
CA ASN A 23 17.90 0.44 3.19
C ASN A 23 17.18 -0.63 4.04
N LYS A 24 16.63 -1.68 3.42
CA LYS A 24 15.76 -2.68 4.05
C LYS A 24 14.57 -2.06 4.79
N ILE A 25 14.00 -1.00 4.22
CA ILE A 25 12.87 -0.26 4.80
C ILE A 25 11.61 -0.56 3.98
N VAL A 26 10.52 -0.86 4.67
CA VAL A 26 9.18 -0.88 4.06
C VAL A 26 8.48 0.41 4.43
N ARG A 27 8.13 1.22 3.43
CA ARG A 27 7.36 2.45 3.61
C ARG A 27 5.91 2.18 3.26
N VAL A 28 5.02 2.32 4.24
CA VAL A 28 3.58 2.35 3.97
C VAL A 28 3.23 3.71 3.42
N LEU A 29 2.72 3.75 2.19
CA LEU A 29 2.32 4.99 1.53
C LEU A 29 0.88 5.36 1.89
N ASP A 30 -0.01 4.38 1.89
CA ASP A 30 -1.44 4.61 2.08
C ASP A 30 -2.12 3.34 2.61
N TYR A 31 -3.08 3.53 3.51
CA TYR A 31 -3.89 2.45 4.08
C TYR A 31 -5.30 3.00 4.33
N ASP A 32 -6.22 2.67 3.41
CA ASP A 32 -7.58 3.22 3.48
C ASP A 32 -8.63 2.18 3.08
N HIS A 33 -9.86 2.43 3.53
CA HIS A 33 -11.04 1.64 3.25
C HIS A 33 -11.61 2.04 1.89
N HIS A 34 -11.67 1.09 0.96
CA HIS A 34 -12.23 1.25 -0.39
C HIS A 34 -13.73 1.67 -0.39
N ASP A 35 -14.39 1.63 0.76
CA ASP A 35 -15.78 2.06 0.95
C ASP A 35 -15.92 3.57 1.18
N SER A 36 -14.82 4.35 1.26
CA SER A 36 -14.94 5.80 1.47
C SER A 36 -15.47 6.56 0.25
N ILE A 37 -15.72 5.90 -0.89
CA ILE A 37 -16.40 6.50 -2.04
C ILE A 37 -17.23 5.44 -2.77
N TYR A 38 -18.48 5.23 -2.35
CA TYR A 38 -19.59 4.99 -3.29
C TYR A 38 -20.92 5.51 -2.73
#